data_AF-A0A0B1SZV2-F1
#
_entry.id   AF-A0A0B1SZV2-F1
#
_cell.length_a   1.000
_cell.length_b   1.000
_cell.length_c   1.000
_cell.angle_alpha   90.00
_cell.angle_beta   90.00
_cell.angle_gamma   90.00
#
_symmetry.space_group_name_H-M   'P 1'
#
loop_
_entity.id
_entity.type
_entity.pdbx_description
1 polymer ?
#
loop_
_entity_poly.entity_id
_entity_poly.type
_entity_poly.pdbx_seq_one_letter_code
_entity_poly.pdbx_strand_id
1 'polypeptide(L)'
;YAEVAERISSFIGELLEMMQSGKPEQYIVMRIRRVGAIHFQHGIPFPSAVWREFKSSVLSIISECEFKSHEERQSALDAWNIFISFIIREMKMGTWAMGDTLSGIS
;
A
#
# COMPACT_ATOMS: atom_id res chain seq x y z
N TYR A 1 -5.98 17.85 -3.37
CA TYR A 1 -6.00 16.92 -2.23
C TYR A 1 -7.04 15.81 -2.41
N ALA A 2 -8.32 16.13 -2.67
CA ALA A 2 -9.37 15.12 -2.87
C ALA A 2 -9.03 14.09 -3.98
N GLU A 3 -8.57 14.55 -5.14
CA GLU A 3 -8.19 13.66 -6.26
C GLU A 3 -7.07 12.66 -5.90
N VAL A 4 -6.09 13.08 -5.09
CA VAL A 4 -5.00 12.19 -4.66
C VAL A 4 -5.53 11.15 -3.66
N ALA A 5 -6.37 11.56 -2.72
CA ALA A 5 -7.03 10.64 -1.80
C ALA A 5 -7.89 9.62 -2.55
N GLU A 6 -8.63 10.06 -3.57
CA GLU A 6 -9.44 9.18 -4.42
C GLU A 6 -8.59 8.15 -5.16
N ARG A 7 -7.44 8.54 -5.73
CA ARG A 7 -6.51 7.61 -6.38
C ARG A 7 -5.94 6.59 -5.41
N ILE A 8 -5.59 7.00 -4.19
CA ILE A 8 -5.09 6.10 -3.14
C ILE A 8 -6.18 5.11 -2.73
N SER A 9 -7.39 5.60 -2.45
CA SER A 9 -8.53 4.76 -2.07
C SER A 9 -8.94 3.80 -3.19
N SER A 10 -8.95 4.26 -4.43
CA SER A 10 -9.25 3.42 -5.61
C SER A 10 -8.21 2.32 -5.79
N PHE A 11 -6.92 2.64 -5.60
CA PHE A 11 -5.85 1.65 -5.65
C PHE A 11 -6.00 0.61 -4.53
N ILE A 12 -6.28 1.03 -3.29
CA ILE A 12 -6.53 0.09 -2.18
C ILE A 12 -7.75 -0.79 -2.48
N GLY A 13 -8.83 -0.20 -3.02
CA GLY A 13 -10.02 -0.92 -3.45
C GLY A 13 -9.75 -1.97 -4.53
N GLU A 14 -8.97 -1.63 -5.56
CA GLU A 14 -8.52 -2.55 -6.60
C GLU A 14 -7.78 -3.76 -6.00
N LEU A 15 -6.85 -3.51 -5.05
CA LEU A 15 -6.11 -4.61 -4.41
C LEU A 15 -7.03 -5.52 -3.60
N LEU A 16 -8.00 -4.96 -2.88
CA LEU A 16 -8.98 -5.74 -2.12
C LEU A 16 -9.87 -6.56 -3.06
N GLU A 17 -10.31 -6.00 -4.19
CA GLU A 17 -11.08 -6.71 -5.20
C GLU A 17 -10.27 -7.86 -5.82
N MET A 18 -8.97 -7.64 -6.12
CA MET A 18 -8.09 -8.70 -6.60
C MET A 18 -7.95 -9.84 -5.58
N MET A 19 -7.80 -9.51 -4.29
CA MET A 19 -7.76 -10.52 -3.22
C MET A 19 -9.08 -11.28 -3.11
N GLN A 20 -10.21 -10.56 -3.11
CA GLN A 20 -11.54 -11.14 -2.98
C GLN A 20 -11.91 -12.04 -4.17
N SER A 21 -11.49 -11.67 -5.38
CA SER A 21 -11.70 -12.46 -6.60
C SER A 21 -10.72 -13.63 -6.75
N GLY A 22 -9.84 -13.86 -5.77
CA GLY A 22 -8.91 -14.99 -5.77
C GLY A 22 -7.80 -14.86 -6.81
N LYS A 23 -7.43 -13.64 -7.20
CA LYS A 23 -6.28 -13.44 -8.10
C LYS A 23 -5.01 -13.98 -7.43
N PRO A 24 -4.12 -14.63 -8.19
CA PRO A 24 -2.81 -15.04 -7.67
C PRO A 24 -2.07 -13.88 -6.99
N GLU A 25 -1.51 -14.15 -5.80
CA GLU A 25 -0.80 -13.16 -4.98
C GLU A 25 0.30 -12.44 -5.77
N GLN A 26 0.97 -13.15 -6.68
CA GLN A 26 2.00 -12.61 -7.55
C GLN A 26 1.50 -11.40 -8.37
N TYR A 27 0.26 -11.42 -8.86
CA TYR A 27 -0.29 -10.28 -9.61
C TYR A 27 -0.56 -9.07 -8.71
N ILE A 28 -1.00 -9.30 -7.47
CA ILE A 28 -1.20 -8.25 -6.47
C ILE A 28 0.16 -7.61 -6.13
N VAL A 29 1.17 -8.44 -5.87
CA VAL A 29 2.55 -8.00 -5.62
C VAL A 29 3.09 -7.17 -6.78
N MET A 30 2.95 -7.65 -8.02
CA MET A 30 3.39 -6.91 -9.21
C MET A 30 2.66 -5.58 -9.36
N ARG A 31 1.35 -5.55 -9.09
CA ARG A 31 0.53 -4.34 -9.17
C ARG A 31 1.00 -3.27 -8.17
N ILE A 32 1.35 -3.68 -6.95
CA ILE A 32 1.88 -2.79 -5.91
C ILE A 32 3.29 -2.30 -6.27
N ARG A 33 4.19 -3.22 -6.66
CA ARG A 33 5.56 -2.89 -7.08
C ARG A 33 5.59 -1.87 -8.22
N ARG A 34 4.68 -2.00 -9.18
CA ARG A 34 4.52 -1.04 -10.28
C ARG A 34 4.27 0.39 -9.78
N VAL A 35 3.46 0.57 -8.73
CA VAL A 35 3.22 1.91 -8.15
C VAL A 35 4.51 2.46 -7.53
N GLY A 36 5.26 1.64 -6.80
CA GLY A 36 6.56 2.03 -6.24
C GLY A 36 7.58 2.43 -7.31
N ALA A 37 7.64 1.67 -8.42
CA ALA A 37 8.49 1.96 -9.56
C ALA A 37 8.13 3.29 -10.24
N ILE A 38 6.83 3.57 -10.44
CA ILE A 38 6.36 4.83 -11.05
C ILE A 38 6.75 6.04 -10.19
N HIS A 39 6.61 5.95 -8.87
CA HIS A 39 7.02 7.05 -7.98
C HIS A 39 8.53 7.30 -8.04
N PHE A 40 9.32 6.24 -8.11
CA PHE A 40 10.77 6.36 -8.27
C PHE A 40 11.15 7.01 -9.62
N GLN A 41 10.50 6.60 -10.72
CA GLN A 41 10.72 7.20 -12.05
C GLN A 41 10.40 8.70 -12.09
N HIS A 42 9.40 9.14 -11.33
CA HIS A 42 9.06 10.55 -11.20
C HIS A 42 9.91 11.30 -10.15
N GLY A 43 10.92 10.66 -9.56
CA GLY A 43 11.77 11.29 -8.55
C GLY A 43 11.04 11.64 -7.26
N ILE A 44 10.05 10.84 -6.86
CA ILE A 44 9.26 11.03 -5.63
C ILE A 44 9.76 10.05 -4.56
N PRO A 45 10.75 10.42 -3.74
CA PRO A 45 11.20 9.59 -2.63
C PRO A 45 10.24 9.69 -1.45
N PHE A 46 9.99 8.55 -0.80
CA PHE A 46 9.21 8.49 0.43
C PHE A 46 10.12 8.14 1.61
N PRO A 47 10.44 9.10 2.50
CA PRO A 47 11.22 8.82 3.69
C PRO A 47 10.45 7.98 4.70
N SER A 48 11.16 7.35 5.65
CA SER A 48 10.58 6.49 6.68
C SER A 48 9.47 7.16 7.50
N ALA A 49 9.54 8.49 7.71
CA ALA A 49 8.50 9.25 8.39
C ALA A 49 7.17 9.23 7.62
N VAL A 50 7.22 9.46 6.29
CA VAL A 50 6.02 9.44 5.43
C VAL A 50 5.35 8.08 5.42
N TRP A 51 6.12 6.98 5.37
CA TRP A 51 5.55 5.63 5.47
C TRP A 51 4.87 5.37 6.81
N ARG A 52 5.44 5.87 7.90
CA ARG A 52 4.89 5.73 9.24
C ARG A 52 3.59 6.52 9.39
N GLU A 53 3.58 7.76 8.92
CA GLU A 53 2.41 8.62 8.91
C GLU A 53 1.30 8.03 8.05
N PHE A 54 1.60 7.61 6.81
CA PHE A 54 0.63 6.95 5.94
C PHE A 54 -0.05 5.76 6.63
N LYS A 55 0.75 4.86 7.22
CA LYS A 55 0.23 3.70 7.95
C LYS A 55 -0.63 4.11 9.15
N SER A 56 -0.17 5.09 9.93
CA SER A 56 -0.91 5.60 11.08
C SER A 56 -2.25 6.23 10.67
N SER A 57 -2.27 7.01 9.59
CA SER A 57 -3.48 7.67 9.09
C SER A 57 -4.50 6.65 8.59
N VAL A 58 -4.08 5.63 7.83
CA VAL A 58 -5.00 4.58 7.39
C VAL A 58 -5.58 3.83 8.60
N LEU A 59 -4.75 3.44 9.56
CA LEU A 59 -5.24 2.76 10.76
C LEU A 59 -6.19 3.63 11.60
N SER A 60 -5.92 4.93 11.71
CA SER A 60 -6.83 5.88 12.37
C SER A 60 -8.20 5.90 11.69
N ILE A 61 -8.23 6.01 10.37
CA ILE A 61 -9.48 6.01 9.57
C ILE A 61 -10.26 4.71 9.79
N ILE A 62 -9.60 3.55 9.72
CA ILE A 62 -10.25 2.27 9.98
C ILE A 62 -10.76 2.18 11.41
N SER A 63 -10.04 2.76 12.37
CA SER A 63 -10.41 2.73 13.79
C SER A 63 -11.67 3.52 14.12
N GLU A 64 -12.08 4.43 13.23
CA GLU A 64 -13.28 5.27 13.29
C GLU A 64 -14.50 4.62 12.61
N CYS A 65 -14.31 3.49 11.90
CA CYS A 65 -15.44 2.75 11.32
C CYS A 65 -16.35 2.14 12.41
N GLU A 66 -17.61 1.92 12.07
CA GLU A 66 -18.53 1.18 12.93
C GLU A 66 -18.23 -0.32 12.90
N PHE A 67 -18.13 -0.93 14.08
CA PHE A 67 -17.91 -2.36 14.26
C PHE A 67 -18.97 -2.92 15.20
N LYS A 68 -19.37 -4.18 14.99
CA LYS A 68 -20.40 -4.86 15.79
C LYS A 68 -19.90 -5.22 17.18
N SER A 69 -18.58 -5.36 17.34
CA SER A 69 -17.94 -5.66 18.62
C SER A 69 -16.52 -5.12 18.69
N HIS A 70 -15.99 -5.04 19.91
CA HIS A 70 -14.57 -4.71 20.13
C HIS A 70 -13.64 -5.76 19.50
N GLU A 71 -14.02 -7.04 19.53
CA GLU A 71 -13.24 -8.13 18.95
C GLU A 71 -13.13 -8.00 17.42
N GLU A 72 -14.24 -7.69 16.75
CA GLU A 72 -14.26 -7.43 15.30
C GLU A 72 -13.38 -6.23 14.97
N ARG A 73 -13.50 -5.14 15.75
CA ARG A 73 -12.63 -3.96 15.59
C ARG A 73 -11.16 -4.30 15.70
N GLN A 74 -10.76 -5.07 16.71
CA GLN A 74 -9.36 -5.42 16.93
C GLN A 74 -8.83 -6.29 15.77
N SER A 75 -9.60 -7.31 15.38
CA SER A 75 -9.26 -8.20 14.26
C SER A 75 -9.15 -7.44 12.94
N ALA A 76 -10.05 -6.49 12.69
CA ALA A 76 -9.99 -5.62 11.51
C ALA A 76 -8.73 -4.75 11.54
N LEU A 77 -8.42 -4.10 12.66
CA LEU A 77 -7.21 -3.27 12.78
C LEU A 77 -5.92 -4.08 12.58
N ASP A 78 -5.87 -5.31 13.09
CA ASP A 78 -4.72 -6.20 12.90
C ASP A 78 -4.56 -6.62 11.43
N ALA A 79 -5.67 -6.99 10.76
CA ALA A 79 -5.67 -7.31 9.34
C ALA A 79 -5.23 -6.12 8.47
N TRP A 80 -5.77 -4.92 8.73
CA TRP A 80 -5.38 -3.69 8.04
C TRP A 80 -3.92 -3.32 8.30
N ASN A 81 -3.43 -3.52 9.52
CA ASN A 81 -2.03 -3.28 9.87
C ASN A 81 -1.09 -4.18 9.05
N ILE A 82 -1.43 -5.46 8.87
CA ILE A 82 -0.69 -6.39 8.02
C ILE A 82 -0.79 -5.96 6.55
N PHE A 83 -1.99 -5.68 6.06
CA PHE A 83 -2.24 -5.33 4.67
C PHE A 83 -1.52 -4.04 4.24
N ILE A 84 -1.56 -2.98 5.04
CA ILE A 84 -0.82 -1.75 4.74
C ILE A 84 0.69 -1.95 4.83
N SER A 85 1.17 -2.78 5.77
CA SER A 85 2.59 -3.13 5.83
C SER A 85 3.05 -3.89 4.60
N PHE A 86 2.21 -4.78 4.07
CA PHE A 86 2.43 -5.49 2.81
C PHE A 86 2.53 -4.52 1.63
N ILE A 87 1.59 -3.56 1.51
CA ILE A 87 1.64 -2.53 0.46
C ILE A 87 2.95 -1.74 0.53
N ILE A 88 3.32 -1.25 1.73
CA ILE A 88 4.55 -0.46 1.93
C ILE A 88 5.78 -1.28 1.53
N ARG A 89 5.86 -2.55 1.96
CA ARG A 89 6.98 -3.44 1.63
C ARG A 89 7.11 -3.61 0.12
N GLU A 90 6.03 -3.96 -0.57
CA GLU A 90 6.08 -4.22 -2.01
C GLU A 90 6.30 -2.93 -2.82
N MET A 91 5.80 -1.77 -2.38
CA MET A 91 6.15 -0.50 -3.03
C MET A 91 7.66 -0.21 -2.92
N LYS A 92 8.27 -0.42 -1.75
CA LYS A 92 9.72 -0.28 -1.57
C LYS A 92 10.51 -1.24 -2.45
N MET A 93 10.06 -2.48 -2.59
CA MET A 93 10.68 -3.46 -3.50
C MET A 93 10.59 -2.99 -4.97
N GLY A 94 9.48 -2.37 -5.37
CA GLY A 94 9.34 -1.78 -6.70
C GLY A 94 10.31 -0.62 -6.96
N THR A 95 10.53 0.23 -5.97
CA THR A 95 11.55 1.29 -6.01
C THR A 95 12.96 0.71 -6.13
N TRP A 96 13.28 -0.32 -5.32
CA TRP A 96 14.61 -0.94 -5.32
C TRP A 96 14.95 -1.63 -6.64
N ALA A 97 14.02 -2.40 -7.20
CA ALA A 97 14.21 -3.08 -8.50
C ALA A 97 14.53 -2.09 -9.64
N MET A 98 13.94 -0.89 -9.61
CA MET A 98 14.26 0.16 -10.57
C MET A 98 15.64 0.79 -10.32
N GLY A 99 16.02 0.99 -9.06
CA GLY A 99 17.35 1.49 -8.70
C GLY A 99 18.47 0.57 -9.19
N ASP A 100 18.33 -0.74 -8.97
CA ASP A 100 19.28 -1.75 -9.45
C ASP A 100 19.39 -1.74 -10.97
N THR A 101 18.24 -1.66 -11.68
CA THR A 101 18.21 -1.62 -13.15
C THR A 101 18.94 -0.39 -13.70
N LEU A 102 18.72 0.79 -13.12
CA LEU A 102 19.42 2.02 -13.55
C LEU A 102 20.92 1.96 -13.24
N SER A 103 21.30 1.41 -12.09
CA SER A 103 22.71 1.27 -11.69
C SER A 103 23.50 0.29 -12.55
N GLY A 104 22.83 -0.71 -13.13
CA GLY A 104 23.47 -1.67 -14.03
C GLY A 104 23.62 -1.19 -15.48
N ILE A 105 23.02 -0.05 -15.84
CA ILE A 105 23.10 0.55 -17.19
C ILE A 105 24.14 1.68 -17.25
N SER A 106 24.57 2.20 -16.09
CA SER A 106 25.62 3.23 -15.92
C SER A 106 27.00 2.62 -15.69
#